data_AF-A0A2J2HH75-F1
#
_entry.id   AF-A0A2J2HH75-F1
#
_cell.length_a   1.000
_cell.length_b   1.000
_cell.length_c   1.000
_cell.angle_alpha   90.00
_cell.angle_beta   90.00
_cell.angle_gamma   90.00
#
_symmetry.space_group_name_H-M   'P 1'
#
loop_
_entity.id
_entity.type
_entity.pdbx_description
1 polymer ?
#
loop_
_entity_poly.entity_id
_entity_poly.type
_entity_poly.pdbx_seq_one_letter_code
_entity_poly.pdbx_strand_id
1 'polypeptide(L)'
;MRVPSEVIEELGRSLGVEVSVVEGFVDWLLSDYLVRYPSVGLLRLVIDVLRSGDARVVRFRRALGINSTLGVEVNINNPLFSRLLTAVRSVVRALAKTGVIEYIEDLGVVNLGSKQV
;
A
#
# COMPACT_ATOMS: atom_id res chain seq x y z
N MET A 1 -7.26 -11.33 -8.86
CA MET A 1 -6.64 -10.38 -9.81
C MET A 1 -5.14 -10.65 -9.81
N ARG A 2 -4.45 -10.59 -10.95
CA ARG A 2 -3.01 -10.90 -11.01
C ARG A 2 -2.22 -9.65 -11.40
N VAL A 3 -1.34 -9.22 -10.51
CA VAL A 3 -0.38 -8.13 -10.78
C VAL A 3 0.83 -8.73 -11.51
N PRO A 4 1.31 -8.12 -12.61
CA PRO A 4 2.53 -8.60 -13.28
C PRO A 4 3.73 -8.62 -12.32
N SER A 5 4.54 -9.67 -12.38
CA SER A 5 5.72 -9.84 -11.51
C SER A 5 6.71 -8.69 -11.63
N GLU A 6 6.88 -8.15 -12.83
CA GLU A 6 7.79 -7.05 -13.13
C GLU A 6 7.42 -5.78 -12.35
N VAL A 7 6.11 -5.58 -12.10
CA VAL A 7 5.61 -4.45 -11.30
C VAL A 7 5.98 -4.62 -9.83
N ILE A 8 5.89 -5.83 -9.28
CA ILE A 8 6.27 -6.13 -7.90
C ILE A 8 7.79 -6.00 -7.72
N GLU A 9 8.57 -6.50 -8.68
CA GLU A 9 10.03 -6.39 -8.67
C GLU A 9 10.52 -4.94 -8.75
N GLU A 10 9.92 -4.13 -9.64
CA GLU A 10 10.22 -2.70 -9.75
C GLU A 10 9.86 -1.96 -8.45
N LEU A 11 8.72 -2.28 -7.84
CA LEU A 11 8.34 -1.72 -6.54
C LEU A 11 9.35 -2.11 -5.44
N GLY A 12 9.81 -3.37 -5.41
CA GLY A 12 10.85 -3.81 -4.48
C GLY A 12 12.12 -2.99 -4.61
N ARG A 13 12.61 -2.82 -5.84
CA ARG A 13 13.79 -1.98 -6.15
C ARG A 13 13.58 -0.52 -5.78
N SER A 14 12.44 0.06 -6.16
CA SER A 14 12.12 1.48 -5.90
C SER A 14 11.96 1.80 -4.42
N LEU A 15 11.42 0.87 -3.63
CA LEU A 15 11.20 1.05 -2.21
C LEU A 15 12.41 0.60 -1.36
N GLY A 16 13.38 -0.10 -1.95
CA GLY A 16 14.52 -0.68 -1.24
C GLY A 16 14.10 -1.81 -0.30
N VAL A 17 13.09 -2.59 -0.69
CA VAL A 17 12.54 -3.69 0.12
C VAL A 17 12.54 -5.00 -0.68
N GLU A 18 12.55 -6.14 0.03
CA GLU A 18 12.46 -7.45 -0.61
C GLU A 18 11.16 -7.62 -1.41
N VAL A 19 11.25 -8.30 -2.56
CA VAL A 19 10.11 -8.55 -3.46
C VAL A 19 8.95 -9.25 -2.72
N SER A 20 9.27 -10.23 -1.88
CA SER A 20 8.27 -10.97 -1.08
C SER A 20 7.49 -10.09 -0.09
N VAL A 21 8.11 -9.00 0.38
CA VAL A 21 7.46 -8.03 1.27
C VAL A 21 6.46 -7.17 0.50
N VAL A 22 6.80 -6.76 -0.71
CA VAL A 22 5.87 -6.05 -1.60
C VAL A 22 4.73 -6.95 -2.02
N GLU A 23 5.04 -8.18 -2.44
CA GLU A 23 4.04 -9.16 -2.86
C GLU A 23 3.00 -9.41 -1.76
N GLY A 24 3.46 -9.65 -0.52
CA GLY A 24 2.55 -9.81 0.62
C GLY A 24 1.70 -8.58 0.90
N PHE A 25 2.27 -7.37 0.78
CA PHE A 25 1.50 -6.14 0.97
C PHE A 25 0.42 -5.95 -0.12
N VAL A 26 0.76 -6.23 -1.37
CA VAL A 26 -0.16 -6.14 -2.51
C VAL A 26 -1.27 -7.17 -2.39
N ASP A 27 -0.96 -8.41 -1.98
CA ASP A 27 -1.96 -9.44 -1.73
C ASP A 27 -2.94 -9.01 -0.63
N TRP A 28 -2.45 -8.52 0.51
CA TRP A 28 -3.33 -7.97 1.56
C TRP A 28 -4.22 -6.82 1.05
N LEU A 29 -3.64 -5.89 0.28
CA LEU A 29 -4.36 -4.74 -0.24
C LEU A 29 -5.51 -5.16 -1.15
N LEU A 30 -5.25 -6.08 -2.08
CA LEU A 30 -6.21 -6.46 -3.13
C LEU A 30 -7.20 -7.53 -2.67
N SER A 31 -6.74 -8.52 -1.92
CA SER A 31 -7.54 -9.69 -1.54
C SER A 31 -8.36 -9.48 -0.27
N ASP A 32 -7.92 -8.60 0.63
CA ASP A 32 -8.57 -8.39 1.93
C ASP A 32 -9.09 -6.96 2.10
N TYR A 33 -8.20 -5.97 1.98
CA TYR A 33 -8.53 -4.60 2.34
C TYR A 33 -9.54 -3.97 1.38
N LEU A 34 -9.25 -3.97 0.07
CA LEU A 34 -10.12 -3.36 -0.93
C LEU A 34 -11.38 -4.19 -1.22
N VAL A 35 -11.39 -5.50 -0.91
CA VAL A 35 -12.63 -6.29 -0.91
C VAL A 35 -13.59 -5.78 0.16
N ARG A 36 -13.08 -5.44 1.35
CA ARG A 36 -13.88 -4.90 2.45
C ARG A 36 -14.21 -3.41 2.29
N TYR A 37 -13.32 -2.65 1.68
CA TYR A 37 -13.45 -1.21 1.43
C TYR A 37 -13.22 -0.92 -0.06
N PRO A 38 -14.22 -1.13 -0.93
CA PRO A 38 -14.05 -0.99 -2.38
C PRO A 38 -13.70 0.41 -2.88
N SER A 39 -13.88 1.43 -2.03
CA SER A 39 -13.46 2.81 -2.26
C SER A 39 -12.96 3.43 -0.96
N VAL A 40 -11.77 4.01 -0.98
CA VAL A 40 -11.10 4.52 0.22
C VAL A 40 -10.16 5.67 -0.10
N GLY A 41 -10.09 6.67 0.79
CA GLY A 41 -9.07 7.73 0.69
C GLY A 41 -7.67 7.20 1.01
N LEU A 42 -6.66 7.62 0.25
CA LEU A 42 -5.25 7.24 0.41
C LEU A 42 -4.76 7.48 1.84
N LEU A 43 -5.10 8.63 2.43
CA LEU A 43 -4.72 8.92 3.81
C LEU A 43 -5.34 7.92 4.79
N ARG A 44 -6.60 7.53 4.56
CA ARG A 44 -7.27 6.52 5.39
C ARG A 44 -6.60 5.16 5.23
N LEU A 45 -6.30 4.74 4.00
CA LEU A 45 -5.54 3.54 3.71
C LEU A 45 -4.20 3.53 4.46
N VAL A 46 -3.43 4.62 4.41
CA VAL A 46 -2.13 4.73 5.10
C VAL A 46 -2.28 4.62 6.62
N ILE A 47 -3.31 5.23 7.20
CA ILE A 47 -3.61 5.11 8.64
C ILE A 47 -3.96 3.67 8.99
N ASP A 48 -4.76 2.99 8.16
CA ASP A 48 -5.14 1.60 8.39
C ASP A 48 -3.95 0.67 8.21
N VAL A 49 -3.05 0.93 7.25
CA VAL A 49 -1.75 0.24 7.11
C VAL A 49 -0.92 0.43 8.37
N LEU A 50 -0.82 1.66 8.88
CA LEU A 50 -0.09 1.98 10.11
C LEU A 50 -0.67 1.24 11.32
N ARG A 51 -1.98 1.00 11.37
CA ARG A 51 -2.66 0.37 12.52
C ARG A 51 -2.89 -1.13 12.37
N SER A 52 -2.72 -1.68 11.18
CA SER A 52 -3.01 -3.08 10.90
C SER A 52 -2.15 -4.02 11.76
N GLY A 53 -2.75 -5.12 12.22
CA GLY A 53 -2.05 -6.23 12.85
C GLY A 53 -1.66 -7.34 11.87
N ASP A 54 -2.05 -7.24 10.59
CA ASP A 54 -1.80 -8.27 9.59
C ASP A 54 -0.30 -8.47 9.37
N ALA A 55 0.15 -9.73 9.38
CA ALA A 55 1.56 -10.07 9.30
C ALA A 55 2.24 -9.54 8.02
N ARG A 56 1.53 -9.52 6.89
CA ARG A 56 2.03 -8.98 5.61
C ARG A 56 2.26 -7.48 5.71
N VAL A 57 1.34 -6.76 6.36
CA VAL A 57 1.43 -5.31 6.59
C VAL A 57 2.46 -4.96 7.66
N VAL A 58 2.60 -5.77 8.71
CA VAL A 58 3.68 -5.66 9.71
C VAL A 58 5.04 -5.78 9.04
N ARG A 59 5.24 -6.78 8.17
CA ARG A 59 6.50 -6.97 7.43
C ARG A 59 6.80 -5.76 6.53
N PHE A 60 5.81 -5.28 5.79
CA PHE A 60 5.96 -4.09 4.94
C PHE A 60 6.40 -2.85 5.74
N ARG A 61 5.73 -2.56 6.86
CA ARG A 61 6.12 -1.44 7.74
C ARG A 61 7.53 -1.58 8.30
N ARG A 62 7.90 -2.77 8.76
CA ARG A 62 9.25 -3.04 9.29
C ARG A 62 10.32 -2.85 8.23
N ALA A 63 10.08 -3.28 6.99
CA ALA A 63 10.99 -3.05 5.87
C ALA A 63 11.20 -1.55 5.57
N LEU A 64 10.21 -0.70 5.89
CA LEU A 64 10.33 0.76 5.78
C LEU A 64 10.95 1.42 7.03
N GLY A 65 11.33 0.64 8.04
CA GLY A 65 11.93 1.11 9.30
C GLY A 65 10.93 1.37 10.43
N ILE A 66 9.65 1.00 10.28
CA ILE A 66 8.61 1.17 11.30
C ILE A 66 8.49 -0.14 12.10
N ASN A 67 9.36 -0.28 13.10
CA ASN A 67 9.40 -1.48 13.95
C ASN A 67 8.33 -1.52 15.04
N SER A 68 7.87 -0.33 15.44
CA SER A 68 6.75 -0.13 16.37
C SER A 68 5.89 1.01 15.84
N THR A 69 4.58 0.90 16.03
CA THR A 69 3.63 1.97 15.72
C THR A 69 3.44 2.90 16.92
N LEU A 70 3.91 2.50 18.10
CA LEU A 70 3.90 3.33 19.31
C LEU A 70 4.80 4.55 19.06
N GLY A 71 4.23 5.74 19.16
CA GLY A 71 4.94 7.01 18.92
C GLY A 71 5.05 7.42 17.44
N VAL A 72 4.47 6.67 16.50
CA VAL A 72 4.31 7.17 15.13
C VAL A 72 3.06 8.04 15.07
N GLU A 73 3.27 9.35 15.14
CA GLU A 73 2.20 10.32 14.97
C GLU A 73 1.67 10.29 13.53
N VAL A 74 0.34 10.33 13.39
CA VAL A 74 -0.34 10.49 12.10
C VAL A 74 -0.19 11.94 11.67
N ASN A 75 0.99 12.27 11.15
CA ASN A 75 1.37 13.63 10.80
C ASN A 75 2.36 13.58 9.63
N ILE A 76 2.13 14.36 8.58
CA ILE A 76 3.02 14.42 7.41
C ILE A 76 4.43 14.94 7.75
N ASN A 77 4.56 15.68 8.86
CA ASN A 77 5.85 16.15 9.37
C ASN A 77 6.61 15.06 10.12
N ASN A 78 5.97 13.94 10.48
CA ASN A 78 6.65 12.78 11.03
C ASN A 78 7.34 12.02 9.90
N PRO A 79 8.68 11.86 9.92
CA PRO A 79 9.41 11.23 8.81
C PRO A 79 8.99 9.79 8.50
N LEU A 80 8.61 9.01 9.53
CA LEU A 80 8.17 7.64 9.36
C LEU A 80 6.79 7.58 8.71
N PHE A 81 5.87 8.44 9.15
CA PHE A 81 4.54 8.55 8.54
C PHE A 81 4.62 9.02 7.08
N SER A 82 5.43 10.04 6.81
CA SER A 82 5.66 10.55 5.46
C SER A 82 6.26 9.48 4.53
N ARG A 83 7.24 8.71 5.02
CA ARG A 83 7.80 7.57 4.29
C ARG A 83 6.75 6.51 3.99
N LEU A 84 5.91 6.15 4.97
CA LEU A 84 4.84 5.18 4.78
C LEU A 84 3.82 5.67 3.74
N LEU A 85 3.39 6.94 3.83
CA LEU A 85 2.50 7.56 2.86
C LEU A 85 3.07 7.50 1.44
N THR A 86 4.34 7.87 1.26
CA THR A 86 5.01 7.79 -0.05
C THR A 86 5.09 6.36 -0.56
N ALA A 87 5.45 5.39 0.28
CA ALA A 87 5.54 3.99 -0.12
C ALA A 87 4.18 3.42 -0.54
N VAL A 88 3.13 3.64 0.25
CA VAL A 88 1.77 3.21 -0.09
C VAL A 88 1.28 3.88 -1.37
N ARG A 89 1.53 5.19 -1.54
CA ARG A 89 1.20 5.91 -2.78
C ARG A 89 1.91 5.32 -3.99
N SER A 90 3.19 4.97 -3.87
CA SER A 90 3.94 4.34 -4.96
C SER A 90 3.34 2.98 -5.36
N VAL A 91 2.97 2.14 -4.39
CA VAL A 91 2.27 0.88 -4.65
C VAL A 91 0.94 1.14 -5.36
N VAL A 92 0.12 2.05 -4.83
CA VAL A 92 -1.19 2.39 -5.43
C VAL A 92 -1.02 2.87 -6.88
N ARG A 93 -0.09 3.78 -7.16
CA ARG A 93 0.16 4.26 -8.54
C ARG A 93 0.63 3.14 -9.46
N ALA A 94 1.49 2.25 -8.99
CA ALA A 94 1.95 1.11 -9.78
C ALA A 94 0.80 0.15 -10.11
N LEU A 95 -0.06 -0.16 -9.14
CA LEU A 95 -1.25 -0.99 -9.36
C LEU A 95 -2.26 -0.31 -10.29
N ALA A 96 -2.46 1.00 -10.18
CA ALA A 96 -3.35 1.74 -11.07
C ALA A 96 -2.91 1.66 -12.54
N LYS A 97 -1.60 1.71 -12.81
CA LYS A 97 -1.05 1.52 -14.17
C LYS A 97 -1.36 0.15 -14.77
N THR A 98 -1.60 -0.86 -13.94
CA THR A 98 -1.99 -2.21 -14.38
C THR A 98 -3.50 -2.35 -14.60
N GLY A 99 -4.30 -1.36 -14.17
CA GLY A 99 -5.76 -1.40 -14.22
C GLY A 99 -6.40 -2.34 -13.18
N VAL A 100 -5.63 -2.86 -12.23
CA VAL A 100 -6.13 -3.71 -11.13
C VAL A 100 -6.88 -2.90 -10.08
N ILE A 101 -6.51 -1.63 -9.92
CA ILE A 101 -7.23 -0.63 -9.12
C ILE A 101 -7.38 0.65 -9.93
N GLU A 102 -8.27 1.52 -9.51
CA GLU A 102 -8.35 2.89 -9.99
C GLU A 102 -7.84 3.83 -8.89
N TYR A 103 -7.01 4.80 -9.27
CA TYR A 103 -6.53 5.83 -8.36
C TYR A 103 -6.85 7.22 -8.92
N ILE A 104 -7.82 7.89 -8.30
CA ILE A 104 -8.20 9.26 -8.61
C ILE A 104 -7.27 10.18 -7.83
N GLU A 105 -6.14 10.52 -8.43
CA GLU A 105 -5.03 11.17 -7.73
C GLU A 105 -5.39 12.52 -7.13
N ASP A 106 -6.19 13.34 -7.84
CA ASP A 106 -6.63 14.67 -7.38
C ASP A 106 -7.52 14.59 -6.13
N LEU A 107 -8.28 13.50 -5.99
CA LEU A 107 -9.12 13.25 -4.83
C LEU A 107 -8.42 12.39 -3.78
N GLY A 108 -7.26 11.81 -4.12
CA GLY A 108 -6.58 10.81 -3.33
C GLY A 108 -7.45 9.59 -3.06
N VAL A 109 -8.32 9.17 -3.98
CA VAL A 109 -9.25 8.04 -3.79
C VAL A 109 -8.74 6.81 -4.52
N VAL A 110 -8.75 5.67 -3.81
CA VAL A 110 -8.38 4.35 -4.33
C VAL A 110 -9.63 3.50 -4.42
N ASN A 111 -9.94 2.99 -5.61
CA ASN A 111 -11.05 2.08 -5.84
C ASN A 111 -10.55 0.70 -6.28
N LEU A 112 -11.25 -0.35 -5.85
CA LEU A 112 -11.04 -1.69 -6.42
C LEU A 112 -11.43 -1.66 -7.90
N GLY A 113 -10.57 -2.16 -8.78
CA GLY A 113 -10.81 -2.14 -10.23
C GLY A 113 -12.04 -2.98 -10.60
N SER A 114 -12.85 -2.45 -11.51
CA SER A 114 -14.12 -3.04 -11.95
C SER A 114 -13.99 -4.16 -13.00
N LYS A 115 -12.78 -4.65 -13.29
CA LYS A 115 -12.59 -5.88 -14.11
C LYS A 115 -12.95 -7.12 -13.30
N GLN A 116 -14.24 -7.27 -13.02
CA GLN A 116 -14.87 -8.58 -12.82
C GLN A 116 -15.09 -9.14 -14.22
N VAL A 117 -14.31 -10.17 -14.57
CA VAL A 117 -14.63 -11.02 -15.73
C VAL A 117 -15.72 -11.99 -15.28
#